data_AF-A0AAP3MC57-F1
#
_entry.id   AF-A0AAP3MC57-F1
#
_cell.length_a   1.000
_cell.length_b   1.000
_cell.length_c   1.000
_cell.angle_alpha   90.00
_cell.angle_beta   90.00
_cell.angle_gamma   90.00
#
_symmetry.space_group_name_H-M   'P 1'
#
loop_
_entity.id
_entity.type
_entity.pdbx_description
1 polymer ?
#
loop_
_entity_poly.entity_id
_entity_poly.type
_entity_poly.pdbx_seq_one_letter_code
_entity_poly.pdbx_strand_id
1 'polypeptide(L)'
;MYQKVYGVNRPIGDDLPIRAYTHLGDMDNAFAVPTISLDGVVLAHQQIVIGNGDEFLTAPAQSVLGHELSHNFTALHSGLMYEGQSGGINESFSDMAAIALLDYLSKDYPWYWDGEDWTIGREAVKSGQPIRYLDDPAKDGMSIGHASEYTDALDVHITSGVFNKAFYLLAHKPGWSIQKAFQVMVDANMNYWSPIAYYDFAACGVIQATIDKHWDKTPVIEAFAEVGVVCPMHKS
;
A
#
# COMPACT_ATOMS: atom_id res chain seq x y z
N MET A 1 4.36 -13.34 -4.42
CA MET A 1 4.80 -12.05 -5.00
C MET A 1 6.09 -11.55 -4.34
N TYR A 2 6.07 -11.07 -3.08
CA TYR A 2 7.24 -10.50 -2.37
C TYR A 2 8.56 -11.26 -2.54
N GLN A 3 8.58 -12.55 -2.24
CA GLN A 3 9.81 -13.35 -2.36
C GLN A 3 10.30 -13.51 -3.81
N LYS A 4 9.39 -13.78 -4.75
CA LYS A 4 9.74 -14.13 -6.13
C LYS A 4 10.11 -12.92 -6.98
N VAL A 5 9.44 -11.79 -6.74
CA VAL A 5 9.55 -10.59 -7.59
C VAL A 5 10.38 -9.51 -6.90
N TYR A 6 10.17 -9.32 -5.60
CA TYR A 6 10.75 -8.20 -4.84
C TYR A 6 11.95 -8.63 -3.98
N GLY A 7 12.34 -9.90 -4.03
CA GLY A 7 13.53 -10.43 -3.34
C GLY A 7 13.43 -10.47 -1.82
N VAL A 8 12.23 -10.26 -1.25
CA VAL A 8 12.05 -10.24 0.21
C VAL A 8 11.88 -11.66 0.73
N ASN A 9 12.91 -12.17 1.40
CA ASN A 9 12.84 -13.44 2.11
C ASN A 9 11.97 -13.29 3.36
N ARG A 10 11.02 -14.21 3.57
CA ARG A 10 10.13 -14.22 4.75
C ARG A 10 9.44 -12.86 4.96
N PRO A 11 8.66 -12.37 3.97
CA PRO A 11 8.12 -11.01 3.95
C PRO A 11 7.17 -10.66 5.12
N ILE A 12 6.74 -11.68 5.86
CA ILE A 12 5.78 -11.61 6.96
C ILE A 12 6.30 -12.38 8.19
N GLY A 13 7.62 -12.52 8.29
CA GLY A 13 8.30 -13.27 9.34
C GLY A 13 8.25 -14.80 9.15
N ASP A 14 8.96 -15.51 10.04
CA ASP A 14 8.99 -16.98 10.11
C ASP A 14 8.71 -17.54 11.52
N ASP A 15 8.32 -16.70 12.47
CA ASP A 15 8.05 -17.12 13.85
C ASP A 15 6.89 -18.13 13.90
N LEU A 16 5.80 -17.85 13.16
CA LEU A 16 4.61 -18.70 13.07
C LEU A 16 3.97 -18.59 11.66
N PRO A 17 3.17 -19.59 11.22
CA PRO A 17 2.42 -19.52 9.97
C PRO A 17 1.38 -18.39 9.97
N ILE A 18 1.11 -17.79 8.79
CA ILE A 18 -0.04 -16.90 8.59
C ILE A 18 -1.32 -17.64 8.94
N ARG A 19 -2.25 -16.97 9.63
CA ARG A 19 -3.61 -17.48 9.82
C ARG A 19 -4.61 -16.61 9.08
N ALA A 20 -5.38 -17.23 8.19
CA ALA A 20 -6.53 -16.61 7.57
C ALA A 20 -7.81 -17.13 8.24
N TYR A 21 -8.58 -16.21 8.83
CA TYR A 21 -9.91 -16.50 9.35
C TYR A 21 -10.93 -15.98 8.34
N THR A 22 -11.72 -16.89 7.78
CA THR A 22 -12.75 -16.57 6.79
C THR A 22 -14.13 -16.93 7.32
N HIS A 23 -15.17 -16.45 6.62
CA HIS A 23 -16.57 -16.74 6.95
C HIS A 23 -17.02 -16.25 8.31
N LEU A 24 -16.52 -15.08 8.73
CA LEU A 24 -16.99 -14.42 9.95
C LEU A 24 -18.37 -13.80 9.74
N GLY A 25 -19.41 -14.62 9.88
CA GLY A 25 -20.83 -14.20 9.98
C GLY A 25 -21.20 -13.06 9.03
N ASP A 26 -21.86 -12.05 9.58
CA ASP A 26 -22.31 -10.85 8.87
C ASP A 26 -21.28 -9.70 9.00
N MET A 27 -20.00 -10.02 9.20
CA MET A 27 -18.96 -8.99 9.28
C MET A 27 -18.74 -8.36 7.90
N ASP A 28 -18.95 -7.05 7.82
CA ASP A 28 -18.83 -6.27 6.59
C ASP A 28 -17.46 -5.57 6.50
N ASN A 29 -16.38 -6.34 6.71
CA ASN A 29 -15.01 -5.83 6.71
C ASN A 29 -13.95 -6.90 6.43
N ALA A 30 -12.72 -6.48 6.16
CA ALA A 30 -11.51 -7.26 6.34
C ALA A 30 -10.47 -6.44 7.12
N PHE A 31 -9.58 -7.11 7.84
CA PHE A 31 -8.45 -6.45 8.50
C PHE A 31 -7.30 -7.42 8.77
N ALA A 32 -6.10 -6.87 8.82
CA ALA A 32 -4.91 -7.56 9.28
C ALA A 32 -4.68 -7.39 10.79
N VAL A 33 -4.15 -8.43 11.42
CA VAL A 33 -3.63 -8.36 12.80
C VAL A 33 -2.12 -8.61 12.76
N PRO A 34 -1.29 -7.60 13.06
CA PRO A 34 0.16 -7.78 13.08
C PRO A 34 0.59 -8.66 14.25
N THR A 35 1.89 -8.94 14.33
CA THR A 35 2.43 -9.62 15.51
C THR A 35 2.37 -8.70 16.72
N ILE A 36 1.65 -9.12 17.75
CA ILE A 36 1.53 -8.40 19.03
C ILE A 36 2.28 -9.22 20.06
N SER A 37 3.33 -8.63 20.63
CA SER A 37 4.10 -9.21 21.73
C SER A 37 4.00 -8.31 22.95
N LEU A 38 3.65 -8.91 24.10
CA LEU A 38 3.65 -8.24 25.40
C LEU A 38 4.54 -9.03 26.34
N ASP A 39 5.56 -8.37 26.91
CA ASP A 39 6.53 -8.98 27.84
C ASP A 39 7.18 -10.27 27.30
N GLY A 40 7.44 -10.31 25.99
CA GLY A 40 8.03 -11.46 25.31
C GLY A 40 7.05 -12.59 24.99
N VAL A 41 5.75 -12.40 25.27
CA VAL A 41 4.69 -13.34 24.92
C VAL A 41 3.96 -12.86 23.67
N VAL A 42 3.96 -13.70 22.62
CA VAL A 42 3.20 -13.45 21.39
C VAL A 42 1.71 -13.68 21.67
N LEU A 43 0.93 -12.60 21.69
CA LEU A 43 -0.52 -12.60 21.91
C LEU A 43 -1.30 -12.78 20.60
N ALA A 44 -0.77 -12.25 19.51
CA ALA A 44 -1.29 -12.42 18.15
C ALA A 44 -0.13 -12.46 17.16
N HIS A 45 -0.33 -13.13 16.03
CA HIS A 45 0.69 -13.27 14.99
C HIS A 45 0.06 -13.29 13.61
N GLN A 46 0.43 -12.30 12.78
CA GLN A 46 0.25 -12.27 11.31
C GLN A 46 -1.04 -12.93 10.84
N GLN A 47 -2.17 -12.30 11.20
CA GLN A 47 -3.49 -12.80 10.86
C GLN A 47 -4.13 -11.94 9.79
N ILE A 48 -5.05 -12.54 9.05
CA ILE A 48 -6.04 -11.83 8.25
C ILE A 48 -7.40 -12.35 8.64
N VAL A 49 -8.32 -11.42 8.87
CA VAL A 49 -9.71 -11.69 9.23
C VAL A 49 -10.60 -11.18 8.11
N ILE A 50 -11.45 -12.05 7.59
CA ILE A 50 -12.25 -11.82 6.38
C ILE A 50 -13.72 -12.15 6.69
N GLY A 51 -14.55 -11.13 6.64
CA GLY A 51 -15.99 -11.27 6.77
C GLY A 51 -16.64 -11.86 5.52
N ASN A 52 -17.88 -12.32 5.62
CA ASN A 52 -18.62 -12.71 4.42
C ASN A 52 -19.12 -11.49 3.62
N GLY A 53 -19.06 -10.29 4.22
CA GLY A 53 -19.80 -9.12 3.73
C GLY A 53 -21.28 -9.21 4.09
N ASP A 54 -21.93 -8.07 4.30
CA ASP A 54 -23.36 -8.00 4.59
C ASP A 54 -24.07 -6.87 3.83
N GLU A 55 -23.86 -5.60 4.16
CA GLU A 55 -24.60 -4.51 3.52
C GLU A 55 -23.84 -3.93 2.33
N PHE A 56 -22.53 -3.73 2.47
CA PHE A 56 -21.68 -3.02 1.54
C PHE A 56 -20.71 -3.94 0.80
N LEU A 57 -20.08 -4.87 1.51
CA LEU A 57 -19.07 -5.77 0.95
C LEU A 57 -19.65 -7.15 0.57
N THR A 58 -18.89 -7.84 -0.28
CA THR A 58 -18.91 -9.29 -0.47
C THR A 58 -17.69 -9.88 0.24
N ALA A 59 -17.60 -11.21 0.33
CA ALA A 59 -16.40 -11.88 0.83
C ALA A 59 -15.16 -11.37 0.04
N PRO A 60 -14.25 -10.61 0.68
CA PRO A 60 -13.17 -9.91 0.00
C PRO A 60 -12.25 -10.82 -0.81
N ALA A 61 -11.83 -10.34 -1.98
CA ALA A 61 -11.03 -11.11 -2.93
C ALA A 61 -9.54 -10.69 -2.94
N GLN A 62 -8.84 -10.90 -4.06
CA GLN A 62 -7.38 -10.83 -4.12
C GLN A 62 -6.80 -9.44 -3.79
N SER A 63 -7.42 -8.34 -4.23
CA SER A 63 -6.83 -7.01 -4.01
C SER A 63 -6.89 -6.64 -2.53
N VAL A 64 -8.03 -6.89 -1.87
CA VAL A 64 -8.20 -6.69 -0.42
C VAL A 64 -7.26 -7.60 0.36
N LEU A 65 -7.12 -8.88 -0.02
CA LEU A 65 -6.15 -9.78 0.60
C LEU A 65 -4.69 -9.27 0.48
N GLY A 66 -4.33 -8.75 -0.69
CA GLY A 66 -3.01 -8.16 -0.94
C GLY A 66 -2.76 -6.92 -0.07
N HIS A 67 -3.78 -6.08 0.08
CA HIS A 67 -3.79 -4.91 0.95
C HIS A 67 -3.59 -5.33 2.42
N GLU A 68 -4.44 -6.20 2.95
CA GLU A 68 -4.36 -6.64 4.35
C GLU A 68 -3.02 -7.34 4.68
N LEU A 69 -2.54 -8.24 3.81
CA LEU A 69 -1.22 -8.86 4.00
C LEU A 69 -0.08 -7.84 4.06
N SER A 70 -0.25 -6.67 3.46
CA SER A 70 0.79 -5.65 3.36
C SER A 70 0.82 -4.72 4.57
N HIS A 71 -0.25 -4.60 5.35
CA HIS A 71 -0.15 -4.02 6.70
C HIS A 71 0.77 -4.82 7.60
N ASN A 72 0.66 -6.14 7.53
CA ASN A 72 1.53 -7.08 8.23
C ASN A 72 3.00 -6.92 7.80
N PHE A 73 3.25 -6.72 6.50
CA PHE A 73 4.57 -6.36 5.98
C PHE A 73 5.07 -5.04 6.60
N THR A 74 4.28 -3.97 6.53
CA THR A 74 4.65 -2.65 7.07
C THR A 74 4.94 -2.71 8.57
N ALA A 75 4.14 -3.45 9.34
CA ALA A 75 4.31 -3.60 10.78
C ALA A 75 5.64 -4.28 11.18
N LEU A 76 6.16 -5.20 10.34
CA LEU A 76 7.43 -5.88 10.57
C LEU A 76 8.66 -5.09 10.10
N HIS A 77 8.45 -4.04 9.31
CA HIS A 77 9.52 -3.27 8.70
C HIS A 77 9.53 -1.84 9.24
N SER A 78 9.03 -0.86 8.48
CA SER A 78 9.04 0.56 8.89
C SER A 78 8.26 0.84 10.17
N GLY A 79 7.25 0.01 10.48
CA GLY A 79 6.38 0.20 11.64
C GLY A 79 5.59 1.51 11.57
N LEU A 80 5.25 1.99 10.36
CA LEU A 80 4.47 3.22 10.16
C LEU A 80 3.23 3.23 11.06
N MET A 81 3.14 4.25 11.91
CA MET A 81 2.02 4.44 12.80
C MET A 81 0.75 4.72 11.99
N TYR A 82 -0.35 4.11 12.41
CA TYR A 82 -1.63 4.19 11.72
C TYR A 82 -2.40 5.48 12.07
N GLU A 83 -1.74 6.63 11.89
CA GLU A 83 -2.27 7.97 12.17
C GLU A 83 -1.63 9.02 11.26
N GLY A 84 -2.37 10.09 10.95
CA GLY A 84 -1.88 11.22 10.14
C GLY A 84 -1.21 10.78 8.82
N GLN A 85 -0.12 11.43 8.46
CA GLN A 85 0.60 11.13 7.21
C GLN A 85 1.26 9.74 7.22
N SER A 86 1.80 9.27 8.34
CA SER A 86 2.39 7.92 8.40
C SER A 86 1.33 6.85 8.16
N GLY A 87 0.11 7.07 8.67
CA GLY A 87 -1.03 6.19 8.45
C GLY A 87 -1.51 6.22 7.00
N GLY A 88 -1.57 7.41 6.39
CA GLY A 88 -1.83 7.53 4.94
C GLY A 88 -0.80 6.80 4.09
N ILE A 89 0.49 6.87 4.43
CA ILE A 89 1.55 6.11 3.74
C ILE A 89 1.39 4.60 3.98
N ASN A 90 0.99 4.19 5.18
CA ASN A 90 0.73 2.78 5.52
C ASN A 90 -0.41 2.21 4.66
N GLU A 91 -1.56 2.89 4.63
CA GLU A 91 -2.70 2.58 3.76
C GLU A 91 -2.30 2.52 2.28
N SER A 92 -1.58 3.55 1.84
CA SER A 92 -1.17 3.63 0.45
C SER A 92 -0.23 2.50 0.05
N PHE A 93 0.75 2.13 0.89
CA PHE A 93 1.62 1.00 0.62
C PHE A 93 0.82 -0.30 0.42
N SER A 94 -0.22 -0.52 1.22
CA SER A 94 -1.12 -1.67 1.09
C SER A 94 -1.92 -1.64 -0.22
N ASP A 95 -2.43 -0.47 -0.64
CA ASP A 95 -3.07 -0.29 -1.95
C ASP A 95 -2.11 -0.53 -3.13
N MET A 96 -0.87 -0.02 -3.04
CA MET A 96 0.17 -0.28 -4.05
C MET A 96 0.49 -1.78 -4.15
N ALA A 97 0.52 -2.48 -3.02
CA ALA A 97 0.77 -3.92 -2.98
C ALA A 97 -0.37 -4.71 -3.61
N ALA A 98 -1.62 -4.24 -3.48
CA ALA A 98 -2.77 -4.82 -4.15
C ALA A 98 -2.64 -4.71 -5.68
N ILE A 99 -2.30 -3.53 -6.22
CA ILE A 99 -2.03 -3.35 -7.65
C ILE A 99 -0.84 -4.21 -8.12
N ALA A 100 0.25 -4.25 -7.34
CA ALA A 100 1.40 -5.10 -7.62
C ALA A 100 1.04 -6.59 -7.65
N LEU A 101 0.09 -7.03 -6.82
CA LEU A 101 -0.41 -8.40 -6.82
C LEU A 101 -1.22 -8.70 -8.07
N LEU A 102 -2.07 -7.77 -8.51
CA LEU A 102 -2.82 -7.90 -9.75
C LEU A 102 -1.87 -7.97 -10.98
N ASP A 103 -0.84 -7.11 -11.05
CA ASP A 103 0.22 -7.20 -12.08
C ASP A 103 0.98 -8.53 -12.04
N TYR A 104 1.25 -9.04 -10.84
CA TYR A 104 1.92 -10.32 -10.68
C TYR A 104 1.05 -11.48 -11.16
N LEU A 105 -0.25 -11.48 -10.84
CA LEU A 105 -1.18 -12.54 -11.21
C LEU A 105 -1.54 -12.49 -12.70
N SER A 106 -1.67 -11.31 -13.31
CA SER A 106 -2.07 -11.15 -14.72
C SER A 106 -1.07 -11.79 -15.69
N LYS A 107 0.20 -11.94 -15.29
CA LYS A 107 1.24 -12.64 -16.06
C LYS A 107 0.90 -14.10 -16.36
N ASP A 108 0.33 -14.80 -15.37
CA ASP A 108 -0.10 -16.19 -15.51
C ASP A 108 -1.61 -16.31 -15.79
N TYR A 109 -2.38 -15.29 -15.41
CA TYR A 109 -3.83 -15.28 -15.42
C TYR A 109 -4.38 -13.94 -15.93
N PRO A 110 -4.22 -13.64 -17.24
CA PRO A 110 -4.49 -12.32 -17.82
C PRO A 110 -5.96 -11.88 -17.77
N TRP A 111 -6.89 -12.79 -17.44
CA TRP A 111 -8.31 -12.46 -17.27
C TRP A 111 -8.64 -11.80 -15.93
N TYR A 112 -7.72 -11.81 -14.95
CA TYR A 112 -7.98 -11.18 -13.65
C TYR A 112 -7.86 -9.66 -13.69
N TRP A 113 -6.98 -9.14 -14.55
CA TRP A 113 -6.70 -7.72 -14.60
C TRP A 113 -6.09 -7.34 -15.95
N ASP A 114 -6.59 -6.26 -16.54
CA ASP A 114 -6.20 -5.78 -17.87
C ASP A 114 -4.99 -4.83 -17.84
N GLY A 115 -4.53 -4.43 -16.65
CA GLY A 115 -3.44 -3.48 -16.48
C GLY A 115 -3.87 -2.01 -16.45
N GLU A 116 -5.17 -1.74 -16.65
CA GLU A 116 -5.72 -0.38 -16.79
C GLU A 116 -6.57 0.01 -15.58
N ASP A 117 -7.11 -0.94 -14.82
CA ASP A 117 -7.91 -0.65 -13.62
C ASP A 117 -7.03 -0.36 -12.39
N TRP A 118 -6.85 0.92 -12.09
CA TRP A 118 -6.08 1.42 -10.92
C TRP A 118 -6.96 1.66 -9.69
N THR A 119 -7.99 0.85 -9.51
CA THR A 119 -8.95 0.98 -8.41
C THR A 119 -8.83 -0.14 -7.40
N ILE A 120 -9.27 0.12 -6.17
CA ILE A 120 -9.21 -0.83 -5.05
C ILE A 120 -10.62 -1.22 -4.61
N GLY A 121 -10.82 -2.51 -4.35
CA GLY A 121 -12.02 -3.03 -3.70
C GLY A 121 -13.24 -3.18 -4.60
N ARG A 122 -13.14 -2.92 -5.91
CA ARG A 122 -14.25 -3.09 -6.87
C ARG A 122 -14.88 -4.48 -6.76
N GLU A 123 -14.04 -5.50 -6.60
CA GLU A 123 -14.45 -6.89 -6.53
C GLU A 123 -15.01 -7.30 -5.15
N ALA A 124 -14.80 -6.46 -4.14
CA ALA A 124 -15.27 -6.66 -2.78
C ALA A 124 -16.53 -5.84 -2.45
N VAL A 125 -17.00 -4.95 -3.33
CA VAL A 125 -18.20 -4.11 -3.08
C VAL A 125 -19.39 -4.63 -3.87
N LYS A 126 -20.55 -4.79 -3.22
CA LYS A 126 -21.77 -5.35 -3.85
C LYS A 126 -22.26 -4.58 -5.08
N SER A 127 -22.09 -3.26 -5.09
CA SER A 127 -22.47 -2.40 -6.22
C SER A 127 -21.48 -2.45 -7.38
N GLY A 128 -20.29 -3.03 -7.17
CA GLY A 128 -19.16 -2.96 -8.10
C GLY A 128 -18.56 -1.56 -8.23
N GLN A 129 -18.91 -0.62 -7.35
CA GLN A 129 -18.22 0.66 -7.27
C GLN A 129 -16.90 0.48 -6.51
N PRO A 130 -15.76 0.91 -7.07
CA PRO A 130 -14.50 0.89 -6.35
C PRO A 130 -14.54 1.77 -5.10
N ILE A 131 -13.75 1.38 -4.08
CA ILE A 131 -13.63 2.11 -2.82
C ILE A 131 -12.66 3.28 -2.98
N ARG A 132 -11.55 3.07 -3.70
CA ARG A 132 -10.48 4.06 -3.93
C ARG A 132 -9.97 4.00 -5.36
N TYR A 133 -9.37 5.11 -5.79
CA TYR A 133 -8.81 5.32 -7.12
C TYR A 133 -7.37 5.82 -6.97
N LEU A 134 -6.38 5.07 -7.47
CA LEU A 134 -4.98 5.51 -7.38
C LEU A 134 -4.65 6.56 -8.45
N ASP A 135 -5.30 6.51 -9.62
CA ASP A 135 -5.11 7.46 -10.71
C ASP A 135 -5.64 8.85 -10.38
N ASP A 136 -6.79 8.90 -9.71
CA ASP A 136 -7.46 10.14 -9.30
C ASP A 136 -8.23 9.93 -7.99
N PRO A 137 -7.55 10.07 -6.83
CA PRO A 137 -8.13 9.80 -5.51
C PRO A 137 -9.45 10.53 -5.24
N ALA A 138 -9.60 11.76 -5.74
CA ALA A 138 -10.79 12.57 -5.52
C ALA A 138 -12.08 11.99 -6.14
N LYS A 139 -11.99 10.97 -7.01
CA LYS A 139 -13.15 10.30 -7.62
C LYS A 139 -14.04 9.59 -6.61
N ASP A 140 -13.51 9.19 -5.45
CA ASP A 140 -14.33 8.63 -4.37
C ASP A 140 -15.11 9.72 -3.59
N GLY A 141 -14.87 11.00 -3.89
CA GLY A 141 -15.52 12.15 -3.28
C GLY A 141 -14.96 12.57 -1.93
N MET A 142 -13.91 11.91 -1.43
CA MET A 142 -13.32 12.17 -0.11
C MET A 142 -11.80 12.27 -0.13
N SER A 143 -11.11 11.32 -0.77
CA SER A 143 -9.66 11.18 -0.76
C SER A 143 -8.94 12.38 -1.39
N ILE A 144 -7.80 12.73 -0.79
CA ILE A 144 -6.98 13.84 -1.27
C ILE A 144 -5.96 13.37 -2.30
N GLY A 145 -5.75 14.18 -3.35
CA GLY A 145 -4.79 13.86 -4.41
C GLY A 145 -3.47 14.62 -4.28
N HIS A 146 -3.40 15.60 -3.38
CA HIS A 146 -2.24 16.47 -3.21
C HIS A 146 -1.98 16.76 -1.72
N ALA A 147 -0.70 16.82 -1.34
CA ALA A 147 -0.28 16.98 0.05
C ALA A 147 -0.76 18.30 0.69
N SER A 148 -1.03 19.34 -0.11
CA SER A 148 -1.58 20.62 0.39
C SER A 148 -3.01 20.52 0.92
N GLU A 149 -3.74 19.45 0.58
CA GLU A 149 -5.11 19.21 1.03
C GLU A 149 -5.14 18.46 2.38
N TYR A 150 -3.98 18.02 2.87
CA TYR A 150 -3.87 17.31 4.13
C TYR A 150 -4.27 18.17 5.33
N THR A 151 -5.01 17.56 6.25
CA THR A 151 -5.22 18.07 7.61
C THR A 151 -5.15 16.90 8.59
N ASP A 152 -4.76 17.15 9.83
CA ASP A 152 -4.66 16.11 10.87
C ASP A 152 -6.02 15.49 11.26
N ALA A 153 -7.13 16.07 10.81
CA ALA A 153 -8.47 15.54 11.03
C ALA A 153 -8.91 14.50 9.99
N LEU A 154 -8.16 14.34 8.89
CA LEU A 154 -8.51 13.40 7.84
C LEU A 154 -8.15 11.97 8.26
N ASP A 155 -9.02 11.04 7.88
CA ASP A 155 -8.81 9.61 8.07
C ASP A 155 -7.68 9.09 7.16
N VAL A 156 -6.97 8.05 7.61
CA VAL A 156 -5.82 7.51 6.89
C VAL A 156 -6.18 6.97 5.50
N HIS A 157 -7.38 6.40 5.32
CA HIS A 157 -7.87 5.92 4.03
C HIS A 157 -8.10 7.07 3.03
N ILE A 158 -8.32 8.30 3.52
CA ILE A 158 -8.48 9.53 2.72
C ILE A 158 -7.11 10.10 2.37
N THR A 159 -6.21 10.15 3.36
CA THR A 159 -4.87 10.74 3.21
C THR A 159 -3.94 9.89 2.35
N SER A 160 -4.20 8.59 2.23
CA SER A 160 -3.46 7.65 1.37
C SER A 160 -3.44 8.04 -0.10
N GLY A 161 -4.43 8.80 -0.56
CA GLY A 161 -4.55 9.28 -1.93
C GLY A 161 -3.29 9.98 -2.47
N VAL A 162 -2.54 10.68 -1.60
CA VAL A 162 -1.29 11.37 -1.98
C VAL A 162 -0.24 10.38 -2.49
N PHE A 163 0.05 9.33 -1.72
CA PHE A 163 1.05 8.33 -2.09
C PHE A 163 0.51 7.37 -3.16
N ASN A 164 -0.80 7.11 -3.17
CA ASN A 164 -1.49 6.33 -4.19
C ASN A 164 -1.29 6.95 -5.58
N LYS A 165 -1.52 8.25 -5.69
CA LYS A 165 -1.32 9.01 -6.92
C LYS A 165 0.16 9.13 -7.29
N ALA A 166 1.06 9.34 -6.33
CA ALA A 166 2.50 9.34 -6.61
C ALA A 166 2.97 8.00 -7.20
N PHE A 167 2.47 6.88 -6.68
CA PHE A 167 2.77 5.55 -7.19
C PHE A 167 2.21 5.32 -8.61
N TYR A 168 0.94 5.69 -8.85
CA TYR A 168 0.35 5.67 -10.18
C TYR A 168 1.21 6.44 -11.18
N LEU A 169 1.56 7.69 -10.86
CA LEU A 169 2.36 8.55 -11.72
C LEU A 169 3.74 7.93 -12.00
N LEU A 170 4.41 7.43 -10.96
CA LEU A 170 5.72 6.80 -11.09
C LEU A 170 5.68 5.56 -12.00
N ALA A 171 4.67 4.70 -11.85
CA ALA A 171 4.51 3.51 -12.67
C ALA A 171 4.30 3.83 -14.17
N HIS A 172 3.83 5.04 -14.50
CA HIS A 172 3.60 5.53 -15.86
C HIS A 172 4.75 6.38 -16.41
N LYS A 173 5.80 6.66 -15.63
CA LYS A 173 6.97 7.38 -16.16
C LYS A 173 7.72 6.52 -17.19
N PRO A 174 8.37 7.13 -18.21
CA PRO A 174 9.17 6.38 -19.18
C PRO A 174 10.25 5.52 -18.50
N GLY A 175 10.31 4.23 -18.87
CA GLY A 175 11.27 3.28 -18.29
C GLY A 175 10.91 2.80 -16.87
N TRP A 176 9.70 3.09 -16.41
CA TRP A 176 9.09 2.54 -15.21
C TRP A 176 7.97 1.57 -15.54
N SER A 177 7.63 0.75 -14.55
CA SER A 177 6.56 -0.22 -14.55
C SER A 177 6.04 -0.37 -13.12
N ILE A 178 4.87 -0.98 -12.95
CA ILE A 178 4.30 -1.29 -11.63
C ILE A 178 5.32 -2.03 -10.76
N GLN A 179 5.95 -3.07 -11.31
CA GLN A 179 6.97 -3.84 -10.61
C GLN A 179 8.15 -2.95 -10.17
N LYS A 180 8.64 -2.05 -11.03
CA LYS A 180 9.78 -1.18 -10.70
C LYS A 180 9.40 -0.12 -9.67
N ALA A 181 8.23 0.48 -9.82
CA ALA A 181 7.69 1.46 -8.88
C ALA A 181 7.46 0.83 -7.50
N PHE A 182 6.88 -0.37 -7.44
CA PHE A 182 6.59 -1.00 -6.15
C PHE A 182 7.87 -1.51 -5.48
N GLN A 183 8.88 -1.93 -6.26
CA GLN A 183 10.17 -2.33 -5.70
C GLN A 183 10.82 -1.21 -4.87
N VAL A 184 10.82 0.05 -5.33
CA VAL A 184 11.42 1.15 -4.56
C VAL A 184 10.58 1.55 -3.34
N MET A 185 9.27 1.31 -3.38
CA MET A 185 8.39 1.47 -2.20
C MET A 185 8.64 0.38 -1.16
N VAL A 186 8.83 -0.88 -1.60
CA VAL A 186 9.23 -2.01 -0.75
C VAL A 186 10.57 -1.71 -0.08
N ASP A 187 11.57 -1.32 -0.85
CA ASP A 187 12.90 -0.99 -0.33
C ASP A 187 12.85 0.19 0.65
N ALA A 188 12.00 1.20 0.39
CA ALA A 188 11.79 2.32 1.29
C ALA A 188 11.13 1.91 2.61
N ASN A 189 10.09 1.08 2.55
CA ASN A 189 9.42 0.53 3.74
C ASN A 189 10.40 -0.33 4.57
N MET A 190 11.25 -1.12 3.92
CA MET A 190 12.21 -1.98 4.62
C MET A 190 13.37 -1.23 5.26
N ASN A 191 13.89 -0.18 4.61
CA ASN A 191 15.22 0.35 4.95
C ASN A 191 15.24 1.84 5.33
N TYR A 192 14.18 2.59 5.03
CA TYR A 192 14.23 4.06 5.08
C TYR A 192 13.10 4.72 5.86
N TRP A 193 11.89 4.20 5.77
CA TRP A 193 10.76 4.77 6.51
C TRP A 193 10.88 4.46 8.00
N SER A 194 10.43 5.40 8.81
CA SER A 194 10.35 5.28 10.26
C SER A 194 8.88 5.34 10.69
N PRO A 195 8.54 4.94 11.93
CA PRO A 195 7.15 4.91 12.39
C PRO A 195 6.40 6.23 12.24
N ILE A 196 7.09 7.37 12.31
CA ILE A 196 6.52 8.72 12.26
C ILE A 196 6.78 9.44 10.93
N ALA A 197 7.09 8.69 9.86
CA ALA A 197 7.40 9.29 8.57
C ALA A 197 6.24 10.14 8.04
N TYR A 198 6.55 11.37 7.65
CA TYR A 198 5.64 12.26 6.94
C TYR A 198 6.00 12.27 5.44
N TYR A 199 5.12 12.78 4.58
CA TYR A 199 5.20 12.59 3.12
C TYR A 199 6.56 12.95 2.53
N ASP A 200 7.08 14.14 2.83
CA ASP A 200 8.36 14.61 2.27
C ASP A 200 9.54 13.72 2.71
N PHE A 201 9.55 13.28 3.97
CA PHE A 201 10.59 12.37 4.48
C PHE A 201 10.47 10.99 3.84
N ALA A 202 9.25 10.46 3.71
CA ALA A 202 9.01 9.18 3.07
C ALA A 202 9.43 9.20 1.58
N ALA A 203 9.19 10.29 0.86
CA ALA A 203 9.67 10.48 -0.51
C ALA A 203 11.21 10.47 -0.59
N CYS A 204 11.93 11.05 0.38
CA CYS A 204 13.39 10.91 0.46
C CYS A 204 13.81 9.43 0.55
N GLY A 205 13.08 8.62 1.31
CA GLY A 205 13.35 7.18 1.41
C GLY A 205 13.21 6.45 0.07
N VAL A 206 12.18 6.77 -0.71
CA VAL A 206 11.97 6.19 -2.05
C VAL A 206 13.06 6.64 -3.03
N ILE A 207 13.47 7.91 -2.95
CA ILE A 207 14.59 8.44 -3.73
C ILE A 207 15.89 7.70 -3.37
N GLN A 208 16.18 7.52 -2.08
CA GLN A 208 17.39 6.82 -1.64
C GLN A 208 17.37 5.34 -2.06
N ALA A 209 16.24 4.65 -1.91
CA ALA A 209 16.06 3.29 -2.42
C ALA A 209 16.34 3.19 -3.92
N THR A 210 15.94 4.20 -4.70
CA THR A 210 16.20 4.26 -6.14
C THR A 210 17.69 4.46 -6.45
N ILE A 211 18.38 5.31 -5.67
CA ILE A 211 19.83 5.54 -5.77
C ILE A 211 20.62 4.26 -5.49
N ASP A 212 20.25 3.51 -4.45
CA ASP A 212 20.93 2.27 -4.07
C ASP A 212 20.83 1.18 -5.13
N LYS A 213 19.76 1.20 -5.91
CA LYS A 213 19.59 0.34 -7.09
C LYS A 213 20.35 0.81 -8.32
N HIS A 214 21.05 1.94 -8.22
CA HIS A 214 21.70 2.62 -9.34
C HIS A 214 20.71 2.96 -10.48
N TRP A 215 19.46 3.26 -10.13
CA TRP A 215 18.44 3.69 -11.08
C TRP A 215 18.37 5.22 -11.13
N ASP A 216 17.84 5.75 -12.24
CA ASP A 216 17.58 7.18 -12.35
C ASP A 216 16.45 7.57 -11.37
N LYS A 217 16.78 8.44 -10.43
CA LYS A 217 15.86 8.97 -9.41
C LYS A 217 14.95 10.09 -9.93
N THR A 218 15.24 10.66 -11.09
CA THR A 218 14.51 11.81 -11.63
C THR A 218 13.01 11.55 -11.74
N PRO A 219 12.55 10.40 -12.27
CA PRO A 219 11.11 10.12 -12.37
C PRO A 219 10.40 9.99 -11.01
N VAL A 220 11.13 9.54 -9.97
CA VAL A 220 10.61 9.46 -8.59
C VAL A 220 10.40 10.86 -8.05
N ILE A 221 11.40 11.74 -8.19
CA ILE A 221 11.32 13.13 -7.76
C ILE A 221 10.14 13.83 -8.44
N GLU A 222 10.00 13.66 -9.75
CA GLU A 222 8.90 14.27 -10.51
C GLU A 222 7.53 13.75 -10.07
N ALA A 223 7.36 12.43 -9.93
CA ALA A 223 6.08 11.84 -9.55
C ALA A 223 5.60 12.31 -8.15
N PHE A 224 6.51 12.44 -7.18
CA PHE A 224 6.17 12.99 -5.87
C PHE A 224 5.90 14.51 -5.92
N ALA A 225 6.65 15.26 -6.73
CA ALA A 225 6.43 16.70 -6.89
C ALA A 225 5.04 17.01 -7.46
N GLU A 226 4.51 16.17 -8.36
CA GLU A 226 3.17 16.31 -8.94
C GLU A 226 2.03 16.18 -7.90
N VAL A 227 2.29 15.53 -6.76
CA VAL A 227 1.35 15.44 -5.63
C VAL A 227 1.73 16.36 -4.45
N GLY A 228 2.63 17.32 -4.69
CA GLY A 228 3.02 18.33 -3.69
C GLY A 228 3.97 17.83 -2.62
N VAL A 229 4.63 16.70 -2.85
CA VAL A 229 5.58 16.08 -1.91
C VAL A 229 7.00 16.32 -2.40
N VAL A 230 7.84 16.94 -1.58
CA VAL A 230 9.21 17.32 -1.97
C VAL A 230 10.20 16.94 -0.88
N CYS A 231 11.08 15.99 -1.19
CA CYS A 231 12.16 15.61 -0.29
C CYS A 231 13.00 16.86 0.11
N PRO A 232 13.20 17.16 1.41
CA PRO A 232 13.88 18.38 1.84
C PRO A 232 15.33 18.49 1.37
N MET A 233 15.99 17.35 1.12
CA MET A 233 17.35 17.27 0.58
C MET A 233 17.44 17.61 -0.92
N HIS A 234 16.30 17.70 -1.60
CA HIS A 234 16.18 17.98 -3.02
C HIS A 234 15.27 19.19 -3.30
N LYS A 235 15.07 20.07 -2.30
CA LYS A 235 14.47 21.40 -2.55
C LYS A 235 15.42 22.20 -3.43
N SER A 236 14.95 22.58 -4.63
CA SER A 236 15.62 23.51 -5.54
C SER A 236 15.77 24.89 -4.93
#